data_AF-A0A640UN79-F1
#
_entry.id   AF-A0A640UN79-F1
#
_cell.length_a   1.000
_cell.length_b   1.000
_cell.length_c   1.000
_cell.angle_alpha   90.00
_cell.angle_beta   90.00
_cell.angle_gamma   90.00
#
_symmetry.space_group_name_H-M   'P 1'
#
loop_
_entity.id
_entity.type
_entity.pdbx_description
1 polymer ?
#
loop_
_entity_poly.entity_id
_entity_poly.type
_entity_poly.pdbx_seq_one_letter_code
_entity_poly.pdbx_strand_id
1 'polypeptide(L)'
;MPWDEKWLISNEVADALDQLDAHYALLGDGIGDPQFDAFLRDIEPYQTRRAGTVLRSALQSLAARGRTEHTAYGLSWGSLVSFLEPAPALAEILDSYCLADDAVVRPGSLGREWARRTCEAAWPVWLAACASESGRHRRLLGTLPPVTTGRLRLRGLEPHDRR
;
A
#
# COMPACT_ATOMS: atom_id res chain seq x y z
N MET A 1 -6.38 9.13 16.51
CA MET A 1 -5.06 9.30 17.15
C MET A 1 -4.08 9.71 16.07
N PRO A 2 -3.25 10.75 16.23
CA PRO A 2 -2.23 11.14 15.24
C PRO A 2 -1.10 10.10 15.15
N TRP A 3 -0.32 10.11 14.06
CA TRP A 3 0.88 9.29 13.91
C TRP A 3 1.97 9.73 14.90
N ASP A 4 2.78 8.80 15.42
CA ASP A 4 3.88 9.14 16.34
C ASP A 4 4.92 10.03 15.62
N GLU A 5 4.99 11.30 16.05
CA GLU A 5 5.84 12.35 15.45
C GLU A 5 7.32 11.97 15.42
N LYS A 6 7.77 11.08 16.31
CA LYS A 6 9.18 10.65 16.38
C LYS A 6 9.65 9.93 15.12
N TRP A 7 8.72 9.42 14.30
CA TRP A 7 9.03 8.70 13.07
C TRP A 7 8.65 9.47 11.80
N LEU A 8 7.95 10.61 11.91
CA LEU A 8 7.65 11.46 10.76
C LEU A 8 8.95 12.15 10.30
N ILE A 9 9.69 11.45 9.43
CA ILE A 9 11.00 11.89 8.90
C ILE A 9 10.86 13.18 8.08
N SER A 10 9.67 13.44 7.52
CA SER A 10 9.34 14.67 6.80
C SER A 10 7.83 14.93 6.79
N ASN A 11 7.45 16.19 6.50
CA ASN A 11 6.05 16.56 6.25
C ASN A 11 5.44 15.72 5.11
N GLU A 12 6.23 15.33 4.11
CA GLU A 12 5.79 14.49 2.99
C GLU A 12 5.34 13.09 3.45
N VAL A 13 6.03 12.48 4.43
CA VAL A 13 5.65 11.18 4.98
C VAL A 13 4.36 11.30 5.80
N ALA A 14 4.20 12.41 6.54
CA ALA A 14 2.98 12.69 7.28
C ALA A 14 1.77 12.85 6.34
N ASP A 15 1.92 13.66 5.29
CA ASP A 15 0.87 13.87 4.28
C ASP A 15 0.50 12.57 3.58
N ALA A 16 1.49 11.73 3.27
CA ALA A 16 1.27 10.44 2.62
C ALA A 16 0.53 9.43 3.52
N LEU A 17 0.82 9.44 4.82
CA LEU A 17 0.11 8.62 5.81
C LEU A 17 -1.35 9.07 5.97
N ASP A 18 -1.60 10.38 5.98
CA ASP A 18 -2.96 10.92 6.03
C ASP A 18 -3.75 10.58 4.75
N GLN A 19 -3.11 10.60 3.59
CA GLN A 19 -3.72 10.13 2.33
C GLN A 19 -4.04 8.64 2.35
N LEU A 20 -3.12 7.80 2.86
CA LEU A 20 -3.38 6.37 3.03
C LEU A 20 -4.59 6.11 3.92
N ASP A 21 -4.66 6.77 5.07
CA ASP A 21 -5.78 6.64 5.99
C ASP A 21 -7.10 7.07 5.31
N ALA A 22 -7.08 8.17 4.55
CA ALA A 22 -8.24 8.63 3.79
C ALA A 22 -8.68 7.62 2.72
N HIS A 23 -7.74 6.98 2.00
CA HIS A 23 -8.09 5.98 0.99
C HIS A 23 -8.71 4.71 1.59
N TYR A 24 -8.20 4.22 2.72
CA TYR A 24 -8.80 3.07 3.41
C TYR A 24 -10.16 3.41 4.05
N ALA A 25 -10.36 4.65 4.50
CA ALA A 25 -11.65 5.12 5.00
C ALA A 25 -12.75 5.18 3.93
N LEU A 26 -12.40 5.19 2.64
CA LEU A 26 -13.41 5.10 1.56
C LEU A 26 -14.03 3.70 1.43
N LEU A 27 -13.44 2.67 2.05
CA LEU A 27 -13.90 1.28 1.96
C LEU A 27 -14.90 0.88 3.06
N GLY A 28 -15.24 1.79 3.98
CA GLY A 28 -16.21 1.59 5.08
C GLY A 28 -16.01 2.58 6.24
N ASP A 29 -16.83 2.49 7.29
CA ASP A 29 -16.82 3.42 8.45
C ASP A 29 -15.56 3.32 9.34
N GLY A 30 -14.58 2.50 8.96
CA GLY A 30 -13.25 2.42 9.57
C GLY A 30 -12.72 1.00 9.71
N ILE A 31 -11.48 0.90 10.18
CA ILE A 31 -10.83 -0.38 10.44
C ILE A 31 -11.51 -1.05 11.65
N GLY A 32 -11.97 -2.28 11.46
CA GLY A 32 -12.78 -3.02 12.46
C GLY A 32 -14.27 -3.06 12.12
N ASP A 33 -14.68 -2.42 11.02
CA ASP A 33 -16.01 -2.56 10.44
C ASP A 33 -16.20 -3.93 9.75
N PRO A 34 -17.36 -4.60 9.87
CA PRO A 34 -17.65 -5.84 9.15
C PRO A 34 -17.49 -5.78 7.63
N GLN A 35 -17.77 -4.63 7.01
CA GLN A 35 -17.55 -4.35 5.58
C GLN A 35 -16.06 -4.37 5.24
N PHE A 36 -15.23 -3.85 6.13
CA PHE A 36 -13.78 -3.87 5.97
C PHE A 36 -13.21 -5.29 6.06
N ASP A 37 -13.76 -6.13 6.94
CA ASP A 37 -13.42 -7.55 7.02
C ASP A 37 -13.93 -8.37 5.83
N ALA A 38 -15.07 -7.99 5.24
CA ALA A 38 -15.55 -8.54 3.98
C ALA A 38 -14.60 -8.20 2.82
N PHE A 39 -14.20 -6.92 2.71
CA PHE A 39 -13.23 -6.46 1.73
C PHE A 39 -11.92 -7.28 1.79
N LEU A 40 -11.35 -7.45 2.99
CA LEU A 40 -10.11 -8.21 3.17
C LEU A 40 -10.23 -9.70 2.81
N ARG A 41 -11.44 -10.27 2.86
CA ARG A 41 -11.69 -11.65 2.39
C ARG A 41 -11.83 -11.70 0.88
N ASP A 42 -12.50 -10.71 0.27
CA ASP A 42 -12.75 -10.67 -1.16
C ASP A 42 -11.46 -10.48 -1.97
N ILE A 43 -10.49 -9.70 -1.45
CA ILE A 43 -9.21 -9.48 -2.13
C ILE A 43 -8.18 -10.58 -1.90
N GLU A 44 -8.37 -11.46 -0.91
CA GLU A 44 -7.40 -12.49 -0.51
C GLU A 44 -6.91 -13.37 -1.68
N PRO A 45 -7.78 -13.83 -2.62
CA PRO A 45 -7.35 -14.64 -3.76
C PRO A 45 -6.41 -13.91 -4.73
N TYR A 46 -6.38 -12.59 -4.69
CA TYR A 46 -5.57 -11.74 -5.58
C TYR A 46 -4.27 -11.28 -4.94
N GLN A 47 -4.00 -11.68 -3.70
CA GLN A 47 -2.80 -11.32 -2.96
C GLN A 47 -1.85 -12.50 -2.85
N THR A 48 -0.54 -12.21 -2.74
CA THR A 48 0.37 -13.21 -2.21
C THR A 48 0.02 -13.49 -0.75
N ARG A 49 0.18 -14.74 -0.28
CA ARG A 49 -0.06 -15.11 1.13
C ARG A 49 0.67 -14.19 2.12
N ARG A 50 1.88 -13.74 1.75
CA ARG A 50 2.67 -12.80 2.55
C ARG A 50 2.06 -11.40 2.56
N ALA A 51 1.65 -10.88 1.41
CA ALA A 51 0.98 -9.58 1.29
C ALA A 51 -0.31 -9.53 2.12
N GLY A 52 -1.18 -10.54 1.95
CA GLY A 52 -2.43 -10.62 2.71
C GLY A 52 -2.20 -10.71 4.22
N THR A 53 -1.23 -11.53 4.66
CA THR A 53 -0.90 -11.65 6.09
C THR A 53 -0.39 -10.34 6.68
N VAL A 54 0.54 -9.66 5.99
CA VAL A 54 1.14 -8.41 6.48
C VAL A 54 0.10 -7.30 6.50
N LEU A 55 -0.69 -7.15 5.43
CA LEU A 55 -1.72 -6.12 5.34
C LEU A 55 -2.77 -6.31 6.45
N ARG A 56 -3.31 -7.53 6.61
CA ARG A 56 -4.27 -7.85 7.66
C ARG A 56 -3.70 -7.60 9.06
N SER A 57 -2.45 -7.99 9.30
CA SER A 57 -1.77 -7.76 10.59
C SER A 57 -1.56 -6.28 10.88
N ALA A 58 -1.23 -5.49 9.85
CA ALA A 58 -1.04 -4.04 9.97
C ALA A 58 -2.37 -3.36 10.33
N LEU A 59 -3.45 -3.70 9.63
CA LEU A 59 -4.78 -3.18 9.88
C LEU A 59 -5.30 -3.56 11.28
N GLN A 60 -5.13 -4.82 11.68
CA GLN A 60 -5.43 -5.24 13.06
C GLN A 60 -4.59 -4.50 14.11
N SER A 61 -3.31 -4.26 13.82
CA SER A 61 -2.43 -3.49 14.70
C SER A 61 -2.83 -2.02 14.76
N LEU A 62 -3.32 -1.44 13.66
CA LEU A 62 -3.85 -0.09 13.61
C LEU A 62 -5.09 0.05 14.51
N ALA A 63 -6.00 -0.92 14.46
CA ALA A 63 -7.18 -0.95 15.34
C ALA A 63 -6.84 -1.17 16.81
N ALA A 64 -5.91 -2.07 17.12
CA ALA A 64 -5.65 -2.51 18.50
C ALA A 64 -4.57 -1.70 19.24
N ARG A 65 -3.51 -1.27 18.53
CA ARG A 65 -2.29 -0.67 19.10
C ARG A 65 -2.03 0.74 18.59
N GLY A 66 -2.81 1.20 17.63
CA GLY A 66 -2.71 2.54 17.06
C GLY A 66 -1.65 2.69 15.97
N ARG A 67 -1.38 3.96 15.66
CA ARG A 67 -0.51 4.41 14.57
C ARG A 67 0.98 4.34 14.97
N THR A 68 1.61 3.19 14.71
CA THR A 68 3.02 2.91 15.02
C THR A 68 3.87 2.72 13.76
N GLU A 69 5.20 2.77 13.88
CA GLU A 69 6.14 2.46 12.79
C GLU A 69 5.88 1.07 12.17
N HIS A 70 5.61 0.05 13.00
CA HIS A 70 5.29 -1.30 12.52
C HIS A 70 4.01 -1.32 11.67
N THR A 71 3.00 -0.57 12.12
CA THR A 71 1.73 -0.42 11.42
C THR A 71 1.92 0.33 10.09
N ALA A 72 2.67 1.44 10.08
CA ALA A 72 2.98 2.22 8.87
C ALA A 72 3.72 1.39 7.82
N TYR A 73 4.73 0.62 8.24
CA TYR A 73 5.45 -0.31 7.37
C TYR A 73 4.51 -1.37 6.80
N GLY A 74 3.73 -2.03 7.65
CA GLY A 74 2.86 -3.12 7.22
C GLY A 74 1.76 -2.65 6.27
N LEU A 75 1.20 -1.47 6.52
CA LEU A 75 0.17 -0.86 5.68
C LEU A 75 0.74 -0.43 4.32
N SER A 76 1.88 0.26 4.30
CA SER A 76 2.51 0.71 3.05
C SER A 76 2.99 -0.47 2.20
N TRP A 77 3.75 -1.41 2.77
CA TRP A 77 4.23 -2.59 2.05
C TRP A 77 3.08 -3.48 1.57
N GLY A 78 2.09 -3.74 2.43
CA GLY A 78 0.91 -4.53 2.08
C GLY A 78 0.14 -3.91 0.92
N SER A 79 -0.01 -2.58 0.92
CA SER A 79 -0.69 -1.85 -0.16
C SER A 79 0.07 -1.92 -1.47
N LEU A 80 1.39 -1.67 -1.45
CA LEU A 80 2.23 -1.77 -2.66
C LEU A 80 2.16 -3.17 -3.30
N VAL A 81 2.31 -4.23 -2.51
CA VAL A 81 2.33 -5.59 -3.05
C VAL A 81 0.94 -6.07 -3.48
N SER A 82 -0.13 -5.50 -2.92
CA SER A 82 -1.51 -5.90 -3.26
C SER A 82 -2.06 -5.14 -4.47
N PHE A 83 -1.64 -3.89 -4.69
CA PHE A 83 -2.38 -2.95 -5.54
C PHE A 83 -1.55 -2.26 -6.63
N LEU A 84 -0.24 -2.51 -6.74
CA LEU A 84 0.61 -1.83 -7.74
C LEU A 84 0.13 -2.07 -9.19
N GLU A 85 -0.37 -3.27 -9.46
CA GLU A 85 -0.92 -3.67 -10.76
C GLU A 85 -2.14 -4.60 -10.53
N PRO A 86 -3.32 -4.06 -10.19
CA PRO A 86 -4.43 -4.89 -9.80
C PRO A 86 -4.98 -5.66 -11.01
N ALA A 87 -5.17 -6.97 -10.84
CA ALA A 87 -5.88 -7.78 -11.82
C ALA A 87 -7.28 -7.20 -12.07
N PRO A 88 -7.88 -7.38 -13.28
CA PRO A 88 -9.21 -6.83 -13.59
C PRO A 88 -10.27 -7.14 -12.52
N ALA A 89 -10.32 -8.39 -12.05
CA ALA A 89 -11.27 -8.80 -11.01
C ALA A 89 -11.01 -8.14 -9.64
N LEU A 90 -9.75 -7.88 -9.26
CA LEU A 90 -9.42 -7.13 -8.05
C LEU A 90 -9.91 -5.69 -8.16
N ALA A 91 -9.74 -5.08 -9.33
CA ALA A 91 -10.21 -3.72 -9.57
C ALA A 91 -11.74 -3.62 -9.53
N GLU A 92 -12.47 -4.62 -10.04
CA GLU A 92 -13.93 -4.69 -9.96
C GLU A 92 -14.44 -4.91 -8.53
N ILE A 93 -13.72 -5.70 -7.73
CA ILE A 93 -14.00 -5.80 -6.29
C ILE A 93 -13.84 -4.42 -5.64
N LEU A 94 -12.73 -3.73 -5.89
CA LEU A 94 -12.48 -2.38 -5.36
C LEU A 94 -13.57 -1.38 -5.78
N ASP A 95 -14.04 -1.41 -7.04
CA ASP A 95 -15.18 -0.59 -7.50
C ASP A 95 -16.40 -0.76 -6.58
N SER A 96 -16.72 -2.00 -6.19
CA SER A 96 -17.91 -2.32 -5.38
C SER A 96 -17.85 -1.75 -3.95
N TYR A 97 -16.64 -1.47 -3.44
CA TYR A 97 -16.43 -0.89 -2.12
C TYR A 97 -16.24 0.64 -2.14
N CYS A 98 -15.81 1.22 -3.26
CA CYS A 98 -15.50 2.66 -3.36
C CYS A 98 -16.73 3.59 -3.53
N LEU A 99 -17.95 3.11 -3.27
CA LEU A 99 -19.22 3.84 -3.40
C LEU A 99 -19.31 4.65 -4.71
N ALA A 100 -19.39 3.94 -5.84
CA ALA A 100 -19.71 4.56 -7.12
C ALA A 100 -21.21 4.89 -7.17
N ASP A 101 -21.60 6.05 -6.61
CA ASP A 101 -23.02 6.37 -6.47
C ASP A 101 -23.69 6.86 -7.77
N ASP A 102 -22.97 7.25 -8.86
CA ASP A 102 -23.69 7.83 -10.03
C ASP A 102 -22.94 7.96 -11.38
N ALA A 103 -21.96 7.12 -11.72
CA ALA A 103 -21.24 7.25 -13.01
C ALA A 103 -21.20 5.98 -13.86
N VAL A 104 -21.48 6.13 -15.17
CA VAL A 104 -21.22 5.09 -16.20
C VAL A 104 -19.71 4.95 -16.37
N VAL A 105 -19.06 4.25 -15.44
CA VAL A 105 -17.62 3.96 -15.52
C VAL A 105 -17.41 2.52 -15.97
N ARG A 106 -16.33 2.28 -16.72
CA ARG A 106 -15.97 0.92 -17.13
C ARG A 106 -15.67 0.08 -15.89
N PRO A 107 -16.06 -1.21 -15.84
CA PRO A 107 -15.71 -2.08 -14.72
C PRO A 107 -14.22 -2.04 -14.34
N GLY A 108 -13.96 -1.91 -13.04
CA GLY A 108 -12.64 -1.80 -12.41
C GLY A 108 -11.92 -0.47 -12.61
N SER A 109 -12.56 0.54 -13.19
CA SER A 109 -11.88 1.82 -13.46
C SER A 109 -11.65 2.64 -12.19
N LEU A 110 -12.62 2.68 -11.28
CA LEU A 110 -12.49 3.40 -10.01
C LEU A 110 -11.51 2.67 -9.08
N GLY A 111 -11.54 1.35 -9.08
CA GLY A 111 -10.67 0.48 -8.31
C GLY A 111 -9.23 0.53 -8.79
N ARG A 112 -8.98 0.63 -10.10
CA ARG A 112 -7.63 0.91 -10.64
C ARG A 112 -7.12 2.28 -10.20
N GLU A 113 -7.96 3.30 -10.25
CA GLU A 113 -7.58 4.64 -9.82
C GLU A 113 -7.34 4.71 -8.30
N TRP A 114 -8.19 4.07 -7.51
CA TRP A 114 -8.02 3.93 -6.06
C TRP A 114 -6.73 3.18 -5.72
N ALA A 115 -6.47 2.05 -6.41
CA ALA A 115 -5.25 1.26 -6.24
C ALA A 115 -4.00 2.08 -6.56
N ARG A 116 -4.02 2.82 -7.68
CA ARG A 116 -2.93 3.73 -8.09
C ARG A 116 -2.65 4.77 -6.99
N ARG A 117 -3.67 5.49 -6.53
CA ARG A 117 -3.51 6.54 -5.48
C ARG A 117 -3.03 5.96 -4.16
N THR A 118 -3.56 4.79 -3.78
CA THR A 118 -3.12 4.08 -2.57
C THR A 118 -1.65 3.68 -2.66
N CYS A 119 -1.19 3.20 -3.83
CA CYS A 119 0.23 2.90 -4.04
C CYS A 119 1.12 4.15 -4.07
N GLU A 120 0.66 5.25 -4.66
CA GLU A 120 1.36 6.53 -4.67
C GLU A 120 1.57 7.07 -3.24
N ALA A 121 0.55 7.00 -2.39
CA ALA A 121 0.66 7.37 -0.99
C ALA A 121 1.51 6.37 -0.18
N ALA A 122 1.45 5.07 -0.49
CA ALA A 122 2.24 4.04 0.18
C ALA A 122 3.75 4.14 -0.08
N TRP A 123 4.15 4.62 -1.25
CA TRP A 123 5.54 4.65 -1.69
C TRP A 123 6.48 5.45 -0.76
N PRO A 124 6.24 6.74 -0.45
CA PRO A 124 7.11 7.52 0.43
C PRO A 124 7.14 6.97 1.86
N VAL A 125 6.02 6.44 2.36
CA VAL A 125 5.95 5.80 3.69
C VAL A 125 6.82 4.56 3.75
N TRP A 126 6.78 3.72 2.71
CA TRP A 126 7.62 2.53 2.62
C TRP A 126 9.11 2.86 2.54
N LEU A 127 9.49 3.88 1.75
CA LEU A 127 10.87 4.35 1.67
C LEU A 127 11.38 4.86 3.02
N ALA A 128 10.56 5.66 3.71
CA ALA A 128 10.88 6.17 5.04
C ALA A 128 11.06 5.03 6.05
N ALA A 129 10.23 3.98 5.96
CA ALA A 129 10.31 2.80 6.84
C ALA A 129 11.49 1.89 6.53
N CYS A 130 12.00 1.92 5.30
CA CYS A 130 13.24 1.24 4.94
C CYS A 130 14.48 2.02 5.35
N ALA A 131 14.38 3.35 5.44
CA ALA A 131 15.47 4.24 5.83
C ALA A 131 15.63 4.38 7.36
N SER A 132 14.59 4.09 8.15
CA SER A 132 14.70 4.10 9.61
C SER A 132 15.70 3.01 10.07
N GLU A 133 16.76 3.43 10.77
CA GLU A 133 17.86 2.55 11.23
C GLU A 133 17.45 1.56 12.34
N SER A 134 16.16 1.48 12.68
CA SER A 134 15.60 0.50 13.60
C SER A 134 15.77 -0.90 13.00
N GLY A 135 16.87 -1.57 13.36
CA GLY A 135 17.29 -2.90 12.88
C GLY A 135 16.27 -4.07 12.99
N ARG A 136 15.03 -3.80 13.40
CA ARG A 136 13.86 -4.68 13.29
C ARG A 136 13.33 -4.78 11.85
N HIS A 137 13.33 -3.70 11.06
CA HIS A 137 12.78 -3.73 9.70
C HIS A 137 13.68 -4.48 8.71
N ARG A 138 15.00 -4.41 8.89
CA ARG A 138 15.99 -5.18 8.10
C ARG A 138 15.76 -6.71 8.16
N ARG A 139 15.19 -7.22 9.26
CA ARG A 139 14.83 -8.64 9.42
C ARG A 139 13.47 -8.98 8.78
N LEU A 140 12.49 -8.08 8.87
CA LEU A 140 11.18 -8.23 8.22
C LEU A 140 11.25 -8.09 6.69
N LEU A 141 12.20 -7.28 6.21
CA LEU A 141 12.53 -7.07 4.80
C LEU A 141 13.22 -8.26 4.15
N GLY A 142 13.53 -9.34 4.90
CA GLY A 142 14.04 -10.63 4.39
C GLY A 142 14.76 -10.51 3.05
N THR A 143 15.97 -9.95 3.07
CA THR A 143 16.85 -9.78 1.90
C THR A 143 16.15 -9.21 0.67
N LEU A 144 15.56 -8.02 0.74
CA LEU A 144 15.61 -7.17 -0.44
C LEU A 144 17.10 -6.92 -0.72
N PRO A 145 17.58 -7.13 -1.96
CA PRO A 145 18.96 -6.79 -2.31
C PRO A 145 19.18 -5.34 -1.90
N PRO A 146 20.34 -5.00 -1.32
CA PRO A 146 20.62 -3.63 -0.94
C PRO A 146 20.30 -2.76 -2.15
N VAL A 147 19.39 -1.80 -1.97
CA VAL A 147 19.21 -0.72 -2.94
C VAL A 147 20.49 0.08 -2.84
N THR A 148 21.52 -0.39 -3.55
CA THR A 148 22.67 0.43 -3.86
C THR A 148 22.09 1.62 -4.61
N THR A 149 22.23 2.81 -4.05
CA THR A 149 22.19 4.10 -4.75
C THR A 149 23.31 4.20 -5.81
N GLY A 150 23.71 3.07 -6.40
CA GLY A 150 24.63 2.93 -7.50
C GLY A 150 23.82 2.76 -8.77
N ARG A 151 23.77 3.82 -9.57
CA ARG A 151 23.43 3.85 -11.01
C ARG A 151 22.84 2.54 -11.53
N LEU A 152 21.52 2.50 -11.69
CA LEU A 152 20.85 1.57 -12.59
C LEU A 152 21.52 1.69 -13.97
N ARG A 153 22.52 0.84 -14.25
CA ARG A 153 22.92 0.56 -15.62
C ARG A 153 21.80 -0.29 -16.20
N LEU A 154 20.91 0.37 -16.94
CA LEU A 154 20.01 -0.28 -17.88
C LEU A 154 20.88 -1.13 -18.83
N ARG A 155 21.09 -2.40 -18.49
CA ARG A 155 21.60 -3.38 -19.45
C ARG A 155 20.39 -3.89 -20.22
N GLY A 156 20.32 -3.54 -21.50
CA GLY A 156 19.37 -4.15 -22.43
C GLY A 156 18.55 -3.21 -23.31
N LEU A 157 18.77 -1.90 -23.26
CA LEU A 157 18.24 -0.99 -24.29
C LEU A 157 19.43 -0.42 -25.07
N GLU A 158 20.04 -1.26 -25.91
CA GLU A 158 20.77 -0.68 -27.03
C GLU A 158 19.75 -0.16 -28.05
N PRO A 159 19.95 1.07 -28.56
CA PRO A 159 19.11 1.56 -29.64
C PRO A 159 19.37 0.70 -30.87
N HIS A 160 18.33 0.01 -31.34
CA HIS A 160 18.31 -0.51 -32.70
C HIS A 160 18.27 0.68 -33.66
N ASP A 161 19.43 1.26 -33.92
CA ASP A 161 19.64 2.21 -35.00
C ASP A 161 20.18 1.47 -36.24
N ARG A 162 19.26 1.33 -37.20
CA ARG A 162 19.44 1.55 -38.64
C ARG A 162 20.76 1.07 -39.27
N ARG A 163 20.68 -0.04 -40.02
CA ARG A 163 21.06 -0.09 -41.45
C ARG A 163 20.24 -1.15 -42.17
#